data_AF-A0A3D9UMF3-F1
#
_entry.id   AF-A0A3D9UMF3-F1
#
_cell.length_a   1.000
_cell.length_b   1.000
_cell.length_c   1.000
_cell.angle_alpha   90.00
_cell.angle_beta   90.00
_cell.angle_gamma   90.00
#
_symmetry.space_group_name_H-M   'P 1'
#
loop_
_entity.id
_entity.type
_entity.pdbx_description
1 polymer ?
#
loop_
_entity_poly.entity_id
_entity_poly.type
_entity_poly.pdbx_seq_one_letter_code
_entity_poly.pdbx_strand_id
1 'polypeptide(L)'
;MTDAAELYRALLGSDRLPTLRRMTYRCATKDRCLLLDAVETPLGTVLHQTRYKYSPAENEKRSSASGRAKNTFDGVNHWRERTYYIGESALAYPDDLPSPQLGVSCDHVLEYLLAATEFRDDWSAGRVEIRVRADGSRYAVG
;
A
#
# COMPACT_ATOMS: atom_id res chain seq x y z
N MET A 1 -10.28 -16.53 12.11
CA MET A 1 -10.17 -15.73 10.88
C MET A 1 -8.75 -15.89 10.37
N THR A 2 -8.56 -16.20 9.09
CA THR A 2 -7.20 -16.30 8.52
C THR A 2 -6.56 -14.92 8.50
N ASP A 3 -5.36 -14.80 9.06
CA ASP A 3 -4.56 -13.57 9.04
C ASP A 3 -4.34 -13.11 7.59
N ALA A 4 -4.58 -11.83 7.30
CA ALA A 4 -4.44 -11.26 5.96
C ALA A 4 -3.02 -11.46 5.41
N ALA A 5 -1.99 -11.36 6.26
CA ALA A 5 -0.61 -11.57 5.86
C ALA A 5 -0.29 -13.04 5.55
N GLU A 6 -0.90 -13.99 6.27
CA GLU A 6 -0.81 -15.41 5.95
C GLU A 6 -1.49 -15.75 4.62
N LEU A 7 -2.71 -15.23 4.40
CA LEU A 7 -3.43 -15.41 3.14
C LEU A 7 -2.64 -14.86 1.95
N TYR A 8 -2.15 -13.63 2.04
CA TYR A 8 -1.38 -13.01 0.96
C TYR A 8 -0.11 -13.81 0.63
N ARG A 9 0.62 -14.30 1.65
CA ARG A 9 1.79 -15.17 1.46
C ARG A 9 1.42 -16.51 0.81
N ALA A 10 0.30 -17.10 1.18
CA ALA A 10 -0.19 -18.33 0.56
C ALA A 10 -0.56 -18.12 -0.92
N LEU A 11 -1.20 -17.00 -1.27
CA LEU A 11 -1.52 -16.63 -2.64
C LEU A 11 -0.25 -16.38 -3.48
N LEU A 12 0.76 -15.74 -2.89
CA LEU A 12 2.06 -15.55 -3.52
C LEU A 12 2.78 -16.89 -3.75
N GLY A 13 2.86 -17.75 -2.74
CA GLY A 13 3.54 -19.05 -2.82
C GLY A 13 2.85 -20.07 -3.73
N SER A 14 1.57 -19.86 -4.05
CA SER A 14 0.78 -20.70 -4.97
C SER A 14 0.62 -20.11 -6.36
N ASP A 15 1.28 -18.98 -6.66
CA ASP A 15 1.20 -18.27 -7.95
C ASP A 15 -0.23 -17.87 -8.37
N ARG A 16 -1.14 -17.73 -7.39
CA ARG A 16 -2.54 -17.31 -7.64
C ARG A 16 -2.72 -15.80 -7.60
N LEU A 17 -1.72 -15.09 -7.11
CA LEU A 17 -1.78 -13.66 -6.88
C LEU A 17 -2.03 -12.85 -8.16
N PRO A 18 -1.40 -13.13 -9.32
CA PRO A 18 -1.68 -12.40 -10.56
C PRO A 18 -3.14 -12.52 -11.02
N THR A 19 -3.77 -13.67 -10.79
CA THR A 19 -5.16 -13.94 -11.21
C THR A 19 -6.19 -13.25 -10.33
N LEU A 20 -5.88 -13.06 -9.05
CA LEU A 20 -6.77 -12.44 -8.06
C LEU A 20 -6.50 -10.96 -7.83
N ARG A 21 -5.35 -10.47 -8.31
CA ARG A 21 -4.99 -9.05 -8.25
C ARG A 21 -6.01 -8.26 -9.06
N ARG A 22 -6.68 -7.33 -8.38
CA ARG A 22 -7.64 -6.44 -9.01
C ARG A 22 -7.00 -5.12 -9.45
N MET A 23 -6.13 -4.57 -8.60
CA MET A 23 -5.59 -3.22 -8.79
C MET A 23 -4.23 -3.07 -8.10
N THR A 24 -3.32 -2.32 -8.70
CA THR A 24 -2.06 -1.92 -8.06
C THR A 24 -1.82 -0.43 -8.12
N TYR A 25 -1.23 0.11 -7.06
CA TYR A 25 -0.58 1.41 -7.07
C TYR A 25 0.92 1.20 -7.17
N ARG A 26 1.55 1.89 -8.10
CA ARG A 26 3.00 1.81 -8.31
C ARG A 26 3.60 3.20 -8.47
N CYS A 27 4.87 3.35 -8.16
CA CYS A 27 5.55 4.60 -8.50
C CYS A 27 5.64 4.75 -10.04
N ALA A 28 5.66 6.00 -10.49
CA ALA A 28 5.76 6.39 -11.88
C ALA A 28 7.21 6.44 -12.40
N THR A 29 8.20 6.16 -11.53
CA THR A 29 9.60 6.03 -11.97
C THR A 29 9.78 4.75 -12.79
N LYS A 30 10.93 4.65 -13.47
CA LYS A 30 11.30 3.48 -14.28
C LYS A 30 11.26 2.16 -13.50
N ASP A 31 11.49 2.21 -12.18
CA ASP A 31 11.58 1.02 -11.32
C ASP A 31 10.22 0.48 -10.90
N ARG A 32 9.14 1.26 -11.07
CA ARG A 32 7.74 0.79 -10.93
C ARG A 32 7.45 0.09 -9.61
N CYS A 33 8.12 0.52 -8.52
CA CYS A 33 7.97 0.01 -7.17
C CYS A 33 6.50 -0.12 -6.79
N LEU A 34 6.14 -1.26 -6.18
CA LEU A 34 4.80 -1.49 -5.67
C LEU A 34 4.56 -0.62 -4.43
N LEU A 35 3.50 0.19 -4.46
CA LEU A 35 3.07 1.03 -3.33
C LEU A 35 1.92 0.37 -2.57
N LEU A 36 0.99 -0.23 -3.31
CA LEU A 36 -0.16 -0.96 -2.78
C LEU A 36 -0.59 -2.02 -3.80
N ASP A 37 -0.83 -3.24 -3.34
CA ASP A 37 -1.46 -4.31 -4.09
C ASP A 37 -2.84 -4.59 -3.50
N ALA A 38 -3.87 -4.63 -4.33
CA ALA A 38 -5.23 -4.91 -3.93
C ALA A 38 -5.72 -6.20 -4.61
N VAL A 39 -5.97 -7.21 -3.78
CA VAL A 39 -6.27 -8.58 -4.20
C VAL A 39 -7.68 -8.93 -3.75
N GLU A 40 -8.52 -9.32 -4.70
CA GLU A 40 -9.90 -9.73 -4.41
C GLU A 40 -9.93 -11.22 -4.12
N THR A 41 -10.47 -11.61 -2.96
CA THR A 41 -10.55 -13.00 -2.52
C THR A 41 -11.98 -13.33 -2.07
N PRO A 42 -12.35 -14.62 -1.97
CA PRO A 42 -13.64 -15.01 -1.40
C PRO A 42 -13.84 -14.57 0.06
N LEU A 43 -12.75 -14.25 0.78
CA LEU A 43 -12.79 -13.78 2.17
C LEU A 43 -12.83 -12.25 2.29
N GLY A 44 -12.79 -11.54 1.15
CA GLY A 44 -12.75 -10.09 1.07
C GLY A 44 -11.53 -9.57 0.32
N THR A 45 -11.41 -8.24 0.26
CA THR A 45 -10.27 -7.58 -0.39
C THR A 45 -9.10 -7.49 0.57
N VAL A 46 -7.95 -8.01 0.16
CA VAL A 46 -6.68 -7.89 0.86
C VAL A 46 -5.87 -6.76 0.26
N LEU A 47 -5.33 -5.90 1.11
CA LEU A 47 -4.42 -4.82 0.75
C LEU A 47 -3.03 -5.15 1.27
N HIS A 48 -2.03 -5.01 0.41
CA HIS A 48 -0.63 -5.28 0.76
C HIS A 48 0.30 -4.15 0.35
N GLN A 49 1.14 -3.72 1.28
CA GLN A 49 2.24 -2.79 1.05
C GLN A 49 3.55 -3.54 1.26
N THR A 50 4.43 -3.48 0.27
CA THR A 50 5.75 -4.09 0.36
C THR A 50 6.68 -3.29 1.27
N ARG A 51 7.85 -3.85 1.57
CA ARG A 51 8.89 -3.16 2.33
C ARG A 51 9.42 -1.99 1.53
N TYR A 52 9.77 -0.92 2.22
CA TYR A 52 10.39 0.25 1.60
C TYR A 52 11.47 0.81 2.52
N LYS A 53 12.31 1.68 1.96
CA LYS A 53 13.43 2.27 2.65
C LYS A 53 13.42 3.78 2.47
N TYR A 54 13.59 4.50 3.58
CA TYR A 54 13.95 5.92 3.53
C TYR A 54 15.46 6.10 3.63
N SER A 55 15.99 7.19 3.08
CA SER A 55 17.35 7.60 3.46
C SER A 55 17.38 7.89 4.98
N PRO A 56 18.53 7.73 5.67
CA PRO A 56 18.62 8.02 7.10
C PRO A 56 18.09 9.42 7.46
N ALA A 57 18.47 10.45 6.68
CA ALA A 57 18.02 11.83 6.89
C ALA A 57 16.49 11.99 6.74
N GLU A 58 15.89 11.40 5.70
CA GLU A 58 14.43 11.48 5.51
C GLU A 58 13.69 10.73 6.61
N ASN A 59 14.22 9.59 7.04
CA ASN A 59 13.61 8.79 8.09
C ASN A 59 13.65 9.48 9.46
N GLU A 60 14.73 10.20 9.76
CA GLU A 60 14.83 11.03 10.96
C GLU A 60 13.85 12.19 10.96
N LYS A 61 13.64 12.81 9.79
CA LYS A 61 12.66 13.90 9.61
C LYS A 61 11.22 13.44 9.80
N ARG A 62 10.90 12.21 9.37
CA ARG A 62 9.52 11.70 9.27
C ARG A 62 9.06 10.87 10.46
N SER A 63 9.96 10.25 11.21
CA SER A 63 9.61 9.37 12.31
C SER A 63 10.45 9.64 13.54
N SER A 64 9.84 9.54 14.71
CA SER A 64 10.57 9.52 15.98
C SER A 64 11.42 8.24 16.12
N ALA A 65 12.39 8.24 17.02
CA ALA A 65 13.22 7.06 17.32
C ALA A 65 12.37 5.85 17.75
N SER A 66 11.36 6.07 18.59
CA SER A 66 10.43 5.01 19.01
C SER A 66 9.57 4.48 17.86
N GLY A 67 9.11 5.37 16.97
CA GLY A 67 8.36 4.99 15.76
C GLY A 67 9.20 4.12 14.82
N ARG A 68 10.47 4.47 14.62
CA ARG A 68 11.42 3.68 13.82
C ARG A 68 11.65 2.31 14.42
N ALA A 69 11.97 2.24 15.72
CA ALA A 69 12.22 0.97 16.42
C ALA A 69 11.03 -0.01 16.32
N LYS A 70 9.79 0.50 16.33
CA LYS A 70 8.58 -0.31 16.22
C LYS A 70 8.27 -0.78 14.79
N ASN A 71 8.41 0.11 13.81
CA ASN A 71 7.85 -0.11 12.46
C ASN A 71 8.87 -0.53 11.40
N THR A 72 10.17 -0.50 11.73
CA THR A 72 11.23 -1.01 10.86
C THR A 72 11.64 -2.43 11.27
N PHE A 73 12.23 -3.18 10.34
CA PHE A 73 12.73 -4.53 10.64
C PHE A 73 14.18 -4.53 11.10
N ASP A 74 14.93 -3.48 10.80
CA ASP A 74 16.33 -3.29 11.19
C ASP A 74 16.49 -2.30 12.36
N GLY A 75 15.39 -1.69 12.84
CA GLY A 75 15.41 -0.65 13.86
C GLY A 75 15.85 0.73 13.35
N VAL A 76 16.17 0.86 12.06
CA VAL A 76 16.71 2.08 11.46
C VAL A 76 15.74 2.62 10.44
N ASN A 77 15.81 2.21 9.17
CA ASN A 77 15.13 2.86 8.05
C ASN A 77 14.47 1.92 7.05
N HIS A 78 14.46 0.60 7.32
CA HIS A 78 13.80 -0.35 6.45
C HIS A 78 12.44 -0.75 7.05
N TRP A 79 11.38 -0.16 6.49
CA TRP A 79 10.02 -0.30 6.98
C TRP A 79 9.43 -1.67 6.64
N ARG A 80 8.66 -2.21 7.60
CA ARG A 80 8.00 -3.51 7.46
C ARG A 80 6.89 -3.45 6.41
N GLU A 81 6.68 -4.57 5.74
CA GLU A 81 5.47 -4.78 4.95
C GLU A 81 4.23 -4.74 5.83
N ARG A 82 3.10 -4.35 5.26
CA ARG A 82 1.81 -4.31 5.95
C ARG A 82 0.77 -4.98 5.07
N THR A 83 0.01 -5.89 5.67
CA THR A 83 -1.10 -6.58 4.99
C THR A 83 -2.30 -6.54 5.90
N TYR A 84 -3.46 -6.19 5.36
CA TYR A 84 -4.70 -6.09 6.12
C TYR A 84 -5.88 -6.35 5.18
N TYR A 85 -7.00 -6.78 5.76
CA TYR A 85 -8.26 -6.73 5.02
C TYR A 85 -8.67 -5.27 4.82
N ILE A 86 -9.36 -4.97 3.72
CA ILE A 86 -9.82 -3.59 3.47
C ILE A 86 -10.66 -3.04 4.63
N GLY A 87 -11.45 -3.87 5.31
CA GLY A 87 -12.25 -3.50 6.48
C GLY A 87 -11.44 -3.13 7.74
N GLU A 88 -10.16 -3.47 7.79
CA GLU A 88 -9.22 -3.11 8.86
C GLU A 88 -8.31 -1.94 8.45
N SER A 89 -8.43 -1.48 7.21
CA SER A 89 -7.62 -0.43 6.64
C SER A 89 -8.22 0.96 6.89
N ALA A 90 -7.40 2.00 6.75
CA ALA A 90 -7.89 3.37 6.67
C ALA A 90 -8.83 3.62 5.47
N LEU A 91 -8.93 2.69 4.51
CA LEU A 91 -9.79 2.78 3.34
C LEU A 91 -11.17 2.11 3.54
N ALA A 92 -11.44 1.52 4.70
CA ALA A 92 -12.67 0.77 4.98
C ALA A 92 -13.95 1.63 4.93
N TYR A 93 -13.87 2.86 5.45
CA TYR A 93 -15.03 3.71 5.70
C TYR A 93 -14.77 5.13 5.19
N PRO A 94 -15.02 5.41 3.89
CA PRO A 94 -14.76 6.72 3.30
C PRO A 94 -15.58 7.85 3.93
N ASP A 95 -16.76 7.52 4.48
CA ASP A 95 -17.73 8.51 4.96
C ASP A 95 -17.75 8.64 6.50
N ASP A 96 -17.14 7.70 7.23
CA ASP A 96 -17.23 7.63 8.71
C ASP A 96 -16.01 8.24 9.44
N LEU A 97 -14.98 8.67 8.70
CA LEU A 97 -13.80 9.32 9.27
C LEU A 97 -13.57 10.67 8.60
N PRO A 98 -13.13 11.70 9.35
CA PRO A 98 -12.83 13.00 8.77
C PRO A 98 -11.60 13.00 7.83
N SER A 99 -10.79 11.93 7.83
CA SER A 99 -9.63 11.75 6.92
C SER A 99 -9.21 10.28 6.80
N PRO A 100 -9.99 9.41 6.11
CA PRO A 100 -9.64 8.01 5.89
C PRO A 100 -8.59 7.93 4.78
N GLN A 101 -7.33 8.12 5.16
CA GLN A 101 -6.20 8.13 4.24
C GLN A 101 -5.18 7.06 4.63
N LEU A 102 -4.75 6.31 3.62
CA LEU A 102 -3.68 5.33 3.76
C LEU A 102 -2.38 5.92 3.20
N GLY A 103 -1.38 6.06 4.06
CA GLY A 103 -0.01 6.39 3.61
C GLY A 103 0.62 5.21 2.84
N VAL A 104 0.87 5.41 1.55
CA VAL A 104 1.63 4.49 0.70
C VAL A 104 2.94 5.15 0.26
N SER A 105 4.03 4.39 0.34
CA SER A 105 5.39 4.92 0.16
C SER A 105 6.31 3.91 -0.51
N CYS A 106 7.33 4.42 -1.18
CA CYS A 106 8.53 3.69 -1.59
C CYS A 106 9.74 4.62 -1.54
N ASP A 107 10.90 4.11 -1.96
CA ASP A 107 12.17 4.86 -2.02
C ASP A 107 12.11 6.10 -2.94
N HIS A 108 11.12 6.16 -3.85
CA HIS A 108 10.92 7.25 -4.81
C HIS A 108 9.72 8.15 -4.50
N VAL A 109 8.70 7.61 -3.82
CA VAL A 109 7.49 8.32 -3.41
C VAL A 109 7.47 8.29 -1.89
N LEU A 110 7.96 9.37 -1.28
CA LEU A 110 8.16 9.40 0.17
C LEU A 110 6.84 9.28 0.92
N GLU A 111 5.78 9.87 0.40
CA GLU A 111 4.45 9.76 0.98
C GLU A 111 3.40 10.15 -0.05
N TYR A 112 2.50 9.21 -0.35
CA TYR A 112 1.25 9.51 -1.02
C TYR A 112 0.12 9.07 -0.09
N LEU A 113 -0.73 10.01 0.27
CA LEU A 113 -1.89 9.76 1.11
C LEU A 113 -3.05 9.38 0.20
N LEU A 114 -3.27 8.08 0.06
CA LEU A 114 -4.37 7.55 -0.74
C LEU A 114 -5.68 7.70 0.04
N ALA A 115 -6.61 8.49 -0.48
CA ALA A 115 -7.94 8.61 0.13
C ALA A 115 -8.81 7.38 -0.16
N ALA A 116 -9.69 7.03 0.77
CA ALA A 116 -10.68 5.96 0.59
C ALA A 116 -11.58 6.19 -0.64
N THR A 117 -11.97 7.44 -0.89
CA THR A 117 -12.76 7.84 -2.07
C THR A 117 -11.98 7.63 -3.36
N GLU A 118 -10.71 8.04 -3.41
CA GLU A 118 -9.82 7.80 -4.57
C GLU A 118 -9.66 6.31 -4.88
N PHE A 119 -9.42 5.49 -3.85
CA PHE A 119 -9.33 4.05 -4.00
C PHE A 119 -10.63 3.46 -4.55
N ARG A 120 -11.78 3.85 -3.98
CA ARG A 120 -13.11 3.39 -4.41
C ARG A 120 -13.38 3.77 -5.86
N ASP A 121 -13.10 5.00 -6.25
CA ASP A 121 -13.34 5.47 -7.62
C ASP A 121 -12.50 4.70 -8.63
N ASP A 122 -11.22 4.43 -8.31
CA ASP A 122 -10.38 3.61 -9.19
C ASP A 122 -10.83 2.15 -9.25
N TRP A 123 -11.24 1.60 -8.11
CA TRP A 123 -11.77 0.24 -8.01
C TRP A 123 -13.04 0.05 -8.82
N SER A 124 -14.01 0.96 -8.66
CA SER A 124 -15.29 0.97 -9.37
C SER A 124 -15.12 1.23 -10.86
N ALA A 125 -14.13 2.05 -11.25
CA ALA A 125 -13.77 2.26 -12.65
C ALA A 125 -13.04 1.04 -13.28
N GLY A 126 -12.72 0.01 -12.49
CA GLY A 126 -12.04 -1.19 -12.98
C GLY A 126 -10.59 -0.96 -13.39
N ARG A 127 -9.91 0.03 -12.80
CA ARG A 127 -8.51 0.32 -13.09
C ARG A 127 -7.62 -0.76 -12.53
N VAL A 128 -6.75 -1.29 -13.37
CA VAL A 128 -5.83 -2.37 -12.98
C VAL A 128 -4.50 -1.84 -12.43
N GLU A 129 -4.11 -0.63 -12.83
CA GLU A 129 -2.87 -0.01 -12.40
C GLU A 129 -2.98 1.52 -12.33
N ILE A 130 -2.48 2.08 -11.23
CA ILE A 130 -2.36 3.51 -10.99
C ILE A 130 -0.89 3.84 -10.73
N ARG A 131 -0.40 4.86 -11.42
CA ARG A 131 0.97 5.36 -11.30
C ARG A 131 0.99 6.64 -10.49
N VAL A 132 1.82 6.67 -9.45
CA VAL A 132 1.99 7.79 -8.53
C VAL A 132 3.36 8.42 -8.72
N ARG A 133 3.40 9.73 -8.92
CA ARG A 133 4.64 10.51 -9.05
C ARG A 133 5.09 11.01 -7.67
N ALA A 134 6.37 11.40 -7.59
CA ALA A 134 6.95 11.94 -6.36
C ALA A 134 6.32 13.27 -5.92
N ASP A 135 5.69 14.01 -6.84
CA ASP A 135 4.95 15.24 -6.56
C ASP A 135 3.52 15.01 -6.01
N GLY A 136 3.13 13.73 -5.82
CA GLY A 136 1.80 13.34 -5.35
C GLY A 136 0.74 13.24 -6.46
N SER A 137 1.06 13.63 -7.70
CA SER A 137 0.15 13.43 -8.83
C SER A 137 0.05 11.96 -9.22
N ARG A 138 -1.10 11.57 -9.77
CA ARG A 138 -1.36 10.18 -10.18
C ARG A 138 -2.09 10.08 -11.51
N TYR A 139 -1.98 8.93 -12.16
CA TYR A 139 -2.71 8.62 -13.39
C TYR A 139 -2.96 7.11 -13.51
N ALA A 140 -4.09 6.74 -14.10
CA ALA A 140 -4.37 5.35 -14.46
C ALA A 140 -3.55 4.94 -15.68
N VAL A 141 -3.13 3.68 -15.71
CA VAL A 141 -2.59 3.05 -16.92
C VAL A 141 -3.73 2.27 -17.58
N GLY A 142 -3.99 2.58 -18.85
CA GLY A 142 -4.97 1.90 -19.69
C GLY A 142 -4.52 0.53 -20.14
#